data_AF-A0A7X7NVP4-F1
#
_entry.id   AF-A0A7X7NVP4-F1
#
_cell.length_a   1.000
_cell.length_b   1.000
_cell.length_c   1.000
_cell.angle_alpha   90.00
_cell.angle_beta   90.00
_cell.angle_gamma   90.00
#
_symmetry.space_group_name_H-M   'P 1'
#
loop_
_entity.id
_entity.type
_entity.pdbx_description
1 polymer ?
#
loop_
_entity_poly.entity_id
_entity_poly.type
_entity_poly.pdbx_seq_one_letter_code
_entity_poly.pdbx_strand_id
1 'polypeptide(L)'
;MLILIGLLVGLLIGLFVNVLLPASLVPFLAVLTLVGIESLTAAWNAVSEATFEAEKFLIEFFVNALIAVLMTALGNQMKYDFSMVVSFIFAYRIFRNINFTTRKFYLRRKEKGSLGKEEKQASMADKTETISE
;
A
#
# COMPACT_ATOMS: atom_id res chain seq x y z
N MET A 1 -15.09 -3.32 -0.05
CA MET A 1 -15.00 -4.65 0.60
C MET A 1 -14.73 -5.79 -0.39
N LEU A 2 -15.34 -5.80 -1.58
CA LEU A 2 -15.12 -6.84 -2.61
C LEU A 2 -13.64 -7.10 -2.96
N ILE A 3 -12.82 -6.05 -3.08
CA ILE A 3 -11.40 -6.17 -3.45
C ILE A 3 -10.59 -6.96 -2.38
N LEU A 4 -10.84 -6.69 -1.10
CA LEU A 4 -10.15 -7.37 0.00
C LEU A 4 -10.54 -8.86 0.09
N ILE A 5 -11.81 -9.17 -0.19
CA ILE A 5 -12.30 -10.56 -0.20
C ILE A 5 -11.67 -11.32 -1.38
N GLY A 6 -11.66 -10.73 -2.58
CA GLY A 6 -11.03 -11.33 -3.75
C GLY A 6 -9.53 -11.61 -3.53
N LEU A 7 -8.83 -10.68 -2.89
CA LEU A 7 -7.42 -10.86 -2.51
C LEU A 7 -7.23 -12.03 -1.53
N LEU A 8 -8.03 -12.06 -0.47
CA LEU A 8 -7.92 -13.09 0.57
C LEU A 8 -8.19 -14.48 -0.01
N VAL A 9 -9.20 -14.59 -0.87
CA VAL A 9 -9.53 -15.83 -1.58
C VAL A 9 -8.39 -16.23 -2.51
N GLY A 10 -7.86 -15.31 -3.31
CA GLY A 10 -6.74 -15.59 -4.21
C GLY A 10 -5.47 -16.04 -3.47
N LEU A 11 -5.15 -15.40 -2.34
CA LEU A 11 -4.02 -15.78 -1.48
C LEU A 11 -4.18 -17.20 -0.91
N LEU A 12 -5.37 -17.52 -0.38
CA LEU A 12 -5.64 -18.85 0.17
C LEU A 12 -5.55 -19.92 -0.91
N ILE A 13 -6.13 -19.68 -2.08
CA ILE A 13 -6.02 -20.60 -3.22
C ILE A 13 -4.55 -20.79 -3.60
N GLY A 14 -3.77 -19.71 -3.74
CA GLY A 14 -2.35 -19.80 -4.07
C GLY A 14 -1.51 -20.57 -3.05
N LEU A 15 -1.85 -20.51 -1.76
CA LEU A 15 -1.10 -21.19 -0.70
C LEU A 15 -1.40 -22.70 -0.64
N PHE A 16 -2.64 -23.10 -0.90
CA PHE A 16 -3.05 -24.51 -0.82
C PHE A 16 -2.90 -25.29 -2.12
N VAL A 17 -2.76 -24.62 -3.26
CA VAL A 17 -2.56 -25.28 -4.55
C VAL A 17 -1.06 -25.50 -4.78
N ASN A 18 -0.61 -26.74 -4.64
CA ASN A 18 0.76 -27.17 -4.94
C ASN A 18 0.97 -27.34 -6.46
N VAL A 19 1.05 -26.23 -7.19
CA VAL A 19 1.39 -26.25 -8.62
C VAL A 19 2.91 -26.32 -8.78
N LEU A 20 3.42 -27.33 -9.49
CA LEU A 20 4.81 -27.32 -9.95
C LEU A 20 4.99 -26.20 -10.98
N LEU A 21 5.64 -25.11 -10.57
CA LEU A 21 5.90 -23.97 -11.42
C LEU A 21 7.16 -24.20 -12.27
N PRO A 22 7.08 -24.08 -13.61
CA PRO A 22 8.25 -24.04 -14.47
C PRO A 22 9.19 -22.90 -14.05
N ALA A 23 10.50 -23.16 -14.04
CA ALA A 23 11.50 -22.17 -13.63
C ALA A 23 11.46 -20.87 -14.45
N SER A 24 11.01 -20.94 -15.72
CA SER A 24 10.86 -19.79 -16.60
C SER A 24 9.75 -18.81 -16.18
N LEU A 25 8.73 -19.27 -15.44
CA LEU A 25 7.61 -18.42 -14.99
C LEU A 25 7.86 -17.75 -13.64
N VAL A 26 8.78 -18.28 -12.84
CA VAL A 26 9.13 -17.77 -11.51
C VAL A 26 9.43 -16.27 -11.49
N PRO A 27 10.31 -15.71 -12.37
CA PRO A 27 10.62 -14.28 -12.32
C PRO A 27 9.40 -13.40 -12.64
N PHE A 28 8.52 -13.84 -13.55
CA PHE A 28 7.29 -13.12 -13.88
C PHE A 28 6.29 -13.10 -12.73
N LEU A 29 6.12 -14.24 -12.06
CA LEU A 29 5.25 -14.35 -10.88
C LEU A 29 5.77 -13.51 -9.72
N ALA A 30 7.09 -13.47 -9.52
CA ALA A 30 7.71 -12.64 -8.49
C ALA A 30 7.39 -11.14 -8.70
N VAL A 31 7.62 -10.61 -9.91
CA VAL A 31 7.34 -9.20 -10.19
C VAL A 31 5.83 -8.89 -10.16
N LEU A 32 4.97 -9.79 -10.67
CA LEU A 32 3.52 -9.62 -10.61
C LEU A 32 2.99 -9.59 -9.18
N THR A 33 3.55 -10.44 -8.31
CA THR A 33 3.21 -10.43 -6.88
C THR A 33 3.56 -9.09 -6.25
N LEU A 34 4.75 -8.55 -6.54
CA LEU A 34 5.17 -7.24 -6.04
C LEU A 34 4.31 -6.10 -6.58
N VAL A 35 3.93 -6.12 -7.86
CA VAL A 35 3.02 -5.14 -8.45
C VAL A 35 1.66 -5.18 -7.74
N GLY A 36 1.14 -6.38 -7.48
CA GLY A 36 -0.12 -6.55 -6.74
C GLY A 36 -0.05 -5.94 -5.34
N ILE A 37 1.02 -6.23 -4.59
CA ILE A 37 1.23 -5.65 -3.25
C ILE A 37 1.35 -4.12 -3.33
N GLU A 38 2.10 -3.60 -4.31
CA GLU A 38 2.24 -2.16 -4.52
C GLU A 38 0.90 -1.49 -4.77
N SER A 39 0.08 -2.06 -5.66
CA SER A 39 -1.25 -1.54 -5.98
C SER A 39 -2.18 -1.58 -4.77
N LEU A 40 -2.11 -2.61 -3.91
CA LEU A 40 -2.86 -2.65 -2.65
C LEU A 40 -2.45 -1.54 -1.70
N THR A 41 -1.14 -1.28 -1.55
CA THR A 41 -0.65 -0.18 -0.70
C THR A 41 -1.03 1.19 -1.25
N ALA A 42 -1.04 1.36 -2.58
CA ALA A 42 -1.49 2.58 -3.23
C ALA A 42 -3.00 2.80 -3.03
N ALA A 43 -3.80 1.75 -3.22
CA ALA A 43 -5.25 1.79 -2.96
C ALA A 43 -5.56 2.14 -1.50
N TRP A 44 -4.82 1.57 -0.55
CA TRP A 44 -4.96 1.91 0.87
C TRP A 44 -4.71 3.41 1.13
N ASN A 45 -3.66 3.97 0.53
CA ASN A 45 -3.36 5.40 0.64
C ASN A 45 -4.50 6.26 0.09
N ALA A 46 -5.00 5.95 -1.11
CA ALA A 46 -6.12 6.66 -1.74
C ALA A 46 -7.42 6.57 -0.93
N VAL A 47 -7.73 5.40 -0.36
CA VAL A 47 -8.89 5.24 0.54
C VAL A 47 -8.72 6.11 1.79
N SER A 48 -7.51 6.17 2.37
CA SER A 48 -7.24 6.99 3.55
C SER A 48 -7.41 8.51 3.30
N GLU A 49 -7.33 8.91 2.03
CA GLU A 49 -7.46 10.29 1.56
C GLU A 49 -8.85 10.61 1.00
N ALA A 50 -9.76 9.63 0.96
CA ALA A 50 -11.05 9.76 0.28
C ALA A 50 -10.93 10.14 -1.21
N THR A 51 -9.84 9.73 -1.86
CA THR A 51 -9.54 9.97 -3.28
C THR A 51 -9.53 8.67 -4.11
N PHE A 52 -10.14 7.60 -3.56
CA PHE A 52 -10.15 6.30 -4.22
C PHE A 52 -11.13 6.27 -5.39
N GLU A 53 -10.61 6.02 -6.59
CA GLU A 53 -11.36 5.81 -7.82
C GLU A 53 -11.03 4.44 -8.40
N ALA A 54 -12.05 3.58 -8.55
CA ALA A 54 -11.85 2.18 -8.95
C ALA A 54 -11.30 2.04 -10.38
N GLU A 55 -11.77 2.88 -11.31
CA GLU A 55 -11.30 2.87 -12.71
C GLU A 55 -9.81 3.23 -12.80
N LYS A 56 -9.40 4.31 -12.11
CA LYS A 56 -8.01 4.71 -12.01
C LYS A 56 -7.13 3.62 -11.40
N PHE A 57 -7.57 3.01 -10.30
CA PHE A 57 -6.86 1.89 -9.66
C PHE A 57 -6.65 0.71 -10.62
N LEU A 58 -7.71 0.31 -11.35
CA LEU A 58 -7.62 -0.81 -12.29
C LEU A 58 -6.64 -0.50 -13.42
N ILE A 59 -6.74 0.69 -14.02
CA ILE A 59 -5.82 1.12 -15.09
C ILE A 59 -4.38 1.10 -14.58
N GLU A 60 -4.11 1.70 -13.42
CA GLU A 60 -2.76 1.74 -12.83
C GLU A 60 -2.22 0.33 -12.53
N PHE A 61 -3.03 -0.56 -11.96
CA PHE A 61 -2.65 -1.94 -11.69
C PHE A 61 -2.29 -2.69 -12.97
N PHE A 62 -3.15 -2.66 -13.99
CA PHE A 62 -2.93 -3.39 -15.24
C PHE A 62 -1.75 -2.82 -16.03
N VAL A 63 -1.62 -1.50 -16.13
CA VAL A 63 -0.51 -0.86 -16.84
C VAL A 63 0.82 -1.16 -16.14
N ASN A 64 0.88 -1.09 -14.80
CA ASN A 64 2.09 -1.42 -14.06
C ASN A 64 2.45 -2.91 -14.17
N ALA A 65 1.46 -3.80 -14.12
CA ALA A 65 1.67 -5.24 -14.26
C ALA A 65 2.20 -5.58 -15.67
N LEU A 66 1.61 -4.97 -16.69
CA LEU A 66 2.06 -5.13 -18.08
C LEU A 66 3.51 -4.65 -18.25
N ILE A 67 3.84 -3.46 -17.73
CA ILE A 67 5.21 -2.93 -17.78
C ILE A 67 6.19 -3.86 -17.06
N ALA A 68 5.82 -4.38 -15.89
CA ALA A 68 6.66 -5.31 -15.12
C ALA A 68 6.96 -6.60 -15.90
N VAL A 69 5.93 -7.18 -16.53
CA VAL A 69 6.06 -8.39 -17.35
C VAL A 69 6.88 -8.10 -18.60
N LEU A 70 6.62 -7.01 -19.31
CA LEU A 70 7.37 -6.62 -20.50
C LEU A 70 8.85 -6.39 -20.18
N MET A 71 9.15 -5.68 -19.09
CA MET A 71 10.52 -5.44 -18.65
C MET A 71 11.24 -6.75 -18.28
N THR A 72 10.55 -7.64 -17.57
CA THR A 72 11.10 -8.97 -17.24
C THR A 72 11.34 -9.80 -18.50
N ALA A 73 10.43 -9.77 -19.46
CA ALA A 73 10.58 -10.45 -20.75
C ALA A 73 11.76 -9.89 -21.56
N LEU A 74 11.94 -8.57 -21.57
CA LEU A 74 13.08 -7.92 -22.23
C LEU A 74 14.41 -8.34 -21.59
N GLY A 75 14.48 -8.42 -20.26
CA GLY A 75 15.66 -8.90 -19.55
C GLY A 75 16.07 -10.31 -19.98
N ASN A 76 15.08 -11.21 -20.10
CA ASN A 76 15.31 -12.59 -20.55
C ASN A 76 15.94 -12.65 -21.95
N GLN A 77 15.52 -11.79 -22.88
CA GLN A 77 16.12 -11.71 -24.23
C GLN A 77 17.55 -11.17 -24.20
N MET A 78 17.82 -10.21 -23.32
CA MET A 78 19.13 -9.57 -23.15
C MET A 78 20.09 -10.39 -22.27
N LYS A 79 19.66 -11.56 -21.74
CA LYS A 79 20.38 -12.36 -20.73
C LYS A 79 20.78 -11.54 -19.50
N TYR A 80 19.95 -10.58 -19.11
CA TYR A 80 20.13 -9.73 -17.94
C TYR A 80 18.92 -9.86 -17.02
N ASP A 81 19.16 -9.87 -15.71
CA ASP A 81 18.10 -10.03 -14.72
C ASP A 81 17.34 -8.71 -14.44
N PHE A 82 16.51 -8.28 -15.39
CA PHE A 82 15.59 -7.16 -15.16
C PHE A 82 14.51 -7.50 -14.14
N SER A 83 14.23 -8.77 -13.87
CA SER A 83 13.26 -9.14 -12.84
C SER A 83 13.70 -8.62 -11.47
N MET A 84 15.01 -8.65 -11.18
CA MET A 84 15.60 -8.07 -9.96
C MET A 84 15.43 -6.55 -9.91
N VAL A 85 15.77 -5.83 -10.99
CA VAL A 85 15.65 -4.36 -11.06
C VAL A 85 14.20 -3.91 -10.88
N VAL A 86 13.29 -4.57 -11.60
CA VAL A 86 11.84 -4.33 -11.52
C VAL A 86 11.35 -4.59 -10.10
N SER A 87 11.77 -5.72 -9.50
CA SER A 87 11.43 -6.07 -8.12
C SER A 87 11.89 -4.99 -7.13
N PHE A 88 13.10 -4.46 -7.27
CA PHE A 88 13.60 -3.35 -6.43
C PHE A 88 12.76 -2.09 -6.56
N ILE A 89 12.37 -1.72 -7.78
CA ILE A 89 11.53 -0.53 -8.00
C ILE A 89 10.17 -0.69 -7.31
N PHE A 90 9.53 -1.84 -7.46
CA PHE A 90 8.24 -2.10 -6.79
C PHE A 90 8.38 -2.20 -5.27
N ALA A 91 9.43 -2.86 -4.77
CA ALA A 91 9.72 -2.91 -3.33
C ALA A 91 9.92 -1.49 -2.75
N TYR A 92 10.69 -0.64 -3.42
CA TYR A 92 10.86 0.75 -3.03
C TYR A 92 9.52 1.52 -3.02
N ARG A 93 8.68 1.33 -4.04
CA ARG A 93 7.34 1.95 -4.10
C ARG A 93 6.45 1.49 -2.95
N ILE A 94 6.48 0.20 -2.60
CA ILE A 94 5.75 -0.35 -1.44
C ILE A 94 6.21 0.35 -0.15
N PHE A 95 7.52 0.42 0.10
CA PHE A 95 8.04 1.10 1.30
C PHE A 95 7.66 2.57 1.34
N ARG A 96 7.72 3.26 0.20
CA ARG A 96 7.29 4.66 0.08
C ARG A 96 5.81 4.81 0.42
N ASN A 97 4.95 3.94 -0.10
CA ASN A 97 3.50 3.97 0.14
C ASN A 97 3.18 3.67 1.61
N ILE A 98 3.89 2.74 2.25
CA ILE A 98 3.74 2.45 3.69
C ILE A 98 4.19 3.65 4.53
N ASN A 99 5.35 4.22 4.23
CA ASN A 99 5.88 5.38 4.94
C ASN A 99 4.93 6.58 4.87
N PHE A 100 4.24 6.75 3.73
CA PHE A 100 3.19 7.76 3.59
C PHE A 100 2.07 7.57 4.62
N THR A 101 1.51 6.36 4.70
CA THR A 101 0.47 6.03 5.69
C THR A 101 0.97 6.20 7.13
N THR A 102 2.16 5.70 7.44
CA THR A 102 2.75 5.80 8.79
C THR A 102 2.95 7.26 9.22
N ARG A 103 3.46 8.10 8.32
CA ARG A 103 3.64 9.54 8.60
C ARG A 103 2.31 10.23 8.89
N LYS A 104 1.29 9.95 8.08
CA LYS A 104 -0.06 10.53 8.27
C LYS A 104 -0.68 10.08 9.60
N PHE A 105 -0.53 8.81 9.96
CA PHE A 105 -0.99 8.29 11.24
C PHE A 105 -0.30 8.98 12.42
N TYR A 106 1.02 9.18 12.35
CA TYR A 106 1.79 9.88 13.37
C TYR A 106 1.31 11.34 13.55
N LEU A 107 1.10 12.08 12.44
CA LEU A 107 0.63 13.47 12.49
C LEU A 107 -0.78 13.58 13.10
N ARG A 108 -1.72 12.72 12.68
CA ARG A 108 -3.08 12.69 13.26
C ARG A 108 -3.07 12.41 14.77
N ARG A 109 -2.15 11.56 15.24
CA ARG A 109 -2.01 11.28 16.67
C ARG A 109 -1.47 12.50 17.44
N LYS A 110 -0.55 13.25 16.84
CA LYS A 110 0.00 14.48 17.43
C LYS A 110 -1.08 15.57 17.56
N GLU A 111 -1.88 15.80 16.52
CA GLU A 111 -2.99 16.77 16.52
C GLU A 111 -4.06 16.45 17.58
N LYS A 112 -4.48 15.18 17.69
CA LYS A 112 -5.41 14.77 18.76
C LYS A 112 -4.84 15.00 20.16
N GLY A 113 -3.53 14.84 20.32
CA GLY A 113 -2.83 15.08 21.58
C GLY A 113 -2.72 16.56 21.97
N SER A 114 -2.70 17.49 21.01
CA SER A 114 -2.71 18.92 21.29
C SER A 114 -4.11 19.43 21.63
N LEU A 115 -5.14 19.00 20.88
CA LEU A 115 -6.53 19.39 21.13
C LEU A 115 -7.01 18.95 22.52
N GLY A 116 -6.69 17.71 22.94
CA GLY A 116 -7.03 17.23 24.28
C GLY A 116 -6.26 17.91 25.43
N LYS A 117 -5.16 18.64 25.15
CA LYS A 117 -4.47 19.47 26.13
C LYS A 117 -5.13 20.85 26.25
N GLU A 118 -5.54 21.43 25.13
CA GLU A 118 -6.25 22.72 25.09
C GLU A 118 -7.63 22.63 25.77
N GLU A 119 -8.41 21.57 25.50
CA GLU A 119 -9.71 21.35 26.19
C GLU A 119 -9.56 21.19 27.70
N LYS A 120 -8.52 20.49 28.17
CA LYS A 120 -8.24 20.34 29.60
C LYS A 120 -7.84 21.66 30.27
N GLN A 121 -7.07 22.51 29.57
CA GLN A 121 -6.70 23.82 30.08
C GLN A 121 -7.90 24.78 30.12
N ALA A 122 -8.74 24.78 29.08
CA ALA A 122 -9.96 25.57 29.05
C ALA A 122 -10.96 25.16 30.15
N SER A 123 -11.15 23.86 30.39
CA SER A 123 -12.04 23.36 31.46
C SER A 123 -11.49 23.62 32.87
N MET A 124 -10.17 23.68 33.05
CA MET A 124 -9.56 24.08 34.32
C MET A 124 -9.66 25.58 34.59
N ALA A 125 -9.54 26.42 33.56
CA ALA A 125 -9.70 27.87 33.68
C ALA A 125 -11.14 28.25 34.07
N ASP A 126 -12.12 27.68 33.37
CA ASP A 126 -13.57 27.90 33.62
C ASP A 126 -14.01 27.49 35.04
N LYS A 127 -13.51 26.35 35.53
CA LYS A 127 -13.74 25.92 36.92
C LYS A 127 -13.08 26.81 37.97
N THR A 128 -11.97 27.46 37.63
CA THR A 128 -11.26 28.35 38.56
C THR A 128 -11.99 29.69 38.67
N GLU A 129 -12.55 30.20 37.56
CA GLU A 129 -13.35 31.43 37.53
C GLU A 129 -14.72 31.26 38.22
N THR A 130 -15.37 30.10 38.09
CA THR A 130 -16.68 29.83 38.73
C THR A 130 -16.61 29.67 40.27
N ILE A 131 -15.41 29.40 40.83
CA ILE A 131 -15.22 29.25 42.29
C ILE A 131 -14.85 30.60 42.94
N SER A 132 -14.51 31.61 42.14
CA SER A 132 -14.13 32.96 42.60
C SER A 132 -15.27 34.00 42.61
N GLU A 133 -16.47 33.63 42.14
CA GLU A 133 -17.74 34.38 42.33
C GLU A 133 -18.55 33.78 43.48
#